data_AF-A0A239F3T3-F1
#
_entry.id   AF-A0A239F3T3-F1
#
_cell.length_a   1.000
_cell.length_b   1.000
_cell.length_c   1.000
_cell.angle_alpha   90.00
_cell.angle_beta   90.00
_cell.angle_gamma   90.00
#
_symmetry.space_group_name_H-M   'P 1'
#
loop_
_entity.id
_entity.type
_entity.pdbx_description
1 polymer ?
#
loop_
_entity_poly.entity_id
_entity_poly.type
_entity_poly.pdbx_seq_one_letter_code
_entity_poly.pdbx_strand_id
1 'polypeptide(L)' 'MWPGLLVEWRQDEDGGWHGRVSYAVAGPGDVVLVEAWVPAALLEQR' A
#
# COMPACT_ATOMS: atom_id res chain seq x y z
N MET A 1 4.39 -13.01 8.93
CA MET A 1 3.77 -12.12 7.93
C MET A 1 3.67 -10.76 8.58
N TRP A 2 4.19 -9.72 7.93
CA TRP A 2 4.00 -8.34 8.38
C TRP A 2 2.71 -7.81 7.74
N PRO A 3 1.75 -7.26 8.50
CA PRO A 3 0.54 -6.70 7.91
C PRO A 3 0.87 -5.42 7.14
N GLY A 4 0.18 -5.20 6.03
CA GLY A 4 0.16 -3.89 5.36
C GLY A 4 -0.87 -2.97 6.00
N LEU A 5 -0.57 -1.67 6.05
CA LEU A 5 -1.46 -0.64 6.53
C LEU A 5 -1.88 0.26 5.37
N LEU A 6 -3.19 0.46 5.22
CA LEU A 6 -3.74 1.54 4.42
C LEU A 6 -3.68 2.84 5.25
N VAL A 7 -2.93 3.81 4.77
CA VAL A 7 -2.64 5.06 5.51
C VAL A 7 -3.64 6.15 5.15
N GLU A 8 -3.91 6.33 3.85
CA GLU A 8 -4.81 7.37 3.35
C GLU A 8 -5.32 7.05 1.94
N TRP A 9 -6.34 7.82 1.52
CA TRP A 9 -6.97 7.72 0.21
C TRP A 9 -6.78 9.01 -0.60
N ARG A 10 -6.72 8.88 -1.92
CA ARG A 10 -6.85 10.00 -2.86
C ARG A 10 -7.65 9.58 -4.09
N GLN A 11 -8.23 10.55 -4.78
CA GLN A 11 -8.74 10.38 -6.15
C GLN A 11 -7.72 10.94 -7.14
N ASP A 12 -7.57 10.29 -8.29
CA ASP A 12 -6.86 10.85 -9.44
C ASP A 12 -7.77 11.80 -10.26
N GLU A 13 -7.22 12.38 -11.32
CA GLU A 13 -7.93 13.32 -12.20
C GLU A 13 -9.11 12.67 -12.95
N ASP A 14 -9.08 11.36 -13.16
CA ASP A 14 -10.14 10.57 -13.80
C ASP A 14 -11.19 10.06 -12.79
N GLY A 15 -11.05 10.42 -11.51
CA GLY A 15 -11.93 10.01 -10.41
C GLY A 15 -11.62 8.64 -9.81
N GLY A 16 -10.52 8.00 -10.22
CA GLY A 16 -10.05 6.71 -9.74
C GLY A 16 -9.48 6.78 -8.33
N TRP A 17 -9.95 5.89 -7.45
CA TRP A 17 -9.45 5.82 -6.07
C TRP A 17 -8.11 5.09 -5.99
N HIS A 18 -7.18 5.69 -5.25
CA HIS A 18 -5.89 5.12 -4.90
C HIS A 18 -5.71 5.16 -3.38
N GLY A 19 -5.15 4.09 -2.82
CA GLY A 19 -4.78 4.03 -1.40
C GLY A 19 -3.26 4.07 -1.23
N ARG A 20 -2.77 4.86 -0.28
CA ARG A 20 -1.38 4.80 0.14
C ARG A 20 -1.21 3.67 1.13
N VAL A 21 -0.38 2.70 0.78
CA VAL A 21 -0.07 1.55 1.62
C VAL A 21 1.32 1.67 2.20
N SER A 22 1.49 1.18 3.43
CA SER A 22 2.78 1.02 4.10
C SER A 22 2.92 -0.44 4.54
N TYR A 23 4.01 -1.10 4.14
CA TYR A 23 4.25 -2.50 4.49
C TYR A 23 5.75 -2.83 4.51
N ALA A 24 6.09 -3.90 5.20
CA ALA A 24 7.47 -4.35 5.33
C ALA A 24 7.77 -5.51 4.37
N VAL A 25 8.88 -5.41 3.63
CA VAL A 25 9.41 -6.48 2.77
C VAL A 25 10.69 -7.02 3.41
N ALA A 26 10.74 -8.34 3.63
CA ALA A 26 11.94 -9.00 4.13
C ALA A 26 12.88 -9.32 2.95
N GLY A 27 14.12 -8.83 3.03
CA GLY A 27 15.20 -9.15 2.11
C GLY A 27 16.24 -10.09 2.76
N PRO A 28 17.33 -10.42 2.06
CA PRO A 28 18.44 -11.19 2.62
C PRO A 28 19.17 -10.40 3.72
N GLY A 29 18.72 -10.55 4.97
CA GLY A 29 19.36 -9.99 6.16
C GLY A 29 18.80 -8.63 6.61
N ASP A 30 17.82 -8.08 5.91
CA ASP A 30 17.22 -6.79 6.20
C ASP A 30 15.69 -6.79 6.04
N VAL A 31 15.06 -5.73 6.54
CA VAL A 31 13.65 -5.44 6.36
C VAL A 31 13.52 -4.00 5.88
N VAL A 32 12.84 -3.83 4.76
CA VAL A 32 12.62 -2.50 4.14
C VAL A 32 11.16 -2.11 4.31
N LEU A 33 10.93 -0.88 4.75
CA LEU A 33 9.61 -0.27 4.75
C LEU A 33 9.33 0.31 3.36
N VAL A 34 8.22 -0.12 2.75
CA VAL A 34 7.75 0.38 1.46
C VAL A 34 6.51 1.22 1.69
N GLU A 35 6.51 2.44 1.15
CA GLU A 35 5.31 3.26 1.02
C GLU A 35 5.02 3.52 -0.46
N ALA A 36 3.79 3.22 -0.89
CA ALA A 36 3.39 3.39 -2.27
C ALA A 36 1.89 3.70 -2.39
N TRP A 37 1.54 4.42 -3.45
CA TRP A 37 0.15 4.56 -3.89
C TRP A 37 -0.20 3.43 -4.84
N VAL A 38 -1.30 2.74 -4.59
CA VAL A 38 -1.81 1.67 -5.47
C VAL A 38 -3.29 1.89 -5.79
N PRO A 39 -3.78 1.42 -6.95
CA PRO A 39 -5.20 1.48 -7.28
C PRO A 39 -6.04 0.75 -6.22
N ALA A 40 -7.18 1.32 -5.85
CA ALA A 40 -8.09 0.73 -4.86
C ALA A 40 -8.55 -0.69 -5.23
N ALA A 41 -8.64 -1.00 -6.54
CA ALA A 41 -9.01 -2.32 -7.04
C ALA A 41 -8.02 -3.44 -6.68
N LEU A 42 -6.80 -3.11 -6.24
CA LEU A 42 -5.80 -4.09 -5.78
C LEU A 42 -5.84 -4.31 -4.26
N LEU A 43 -6.67 -3.55 -3.53
CA LEU A 43 -6.74 -3.61 -2.07
C LEU A 43 -7.87 -4.55 -1.64
N GLU A 44 -7.54 -5.48 -0.75
CA GLU A 44 -8.51 -6.37 -0.10
C GLU A 44 -8.45 -6.17 1.41
N GLN A 45 -9.62 -6.11 2.07
CA GLN A 45 -9.70 -6.17 3.53
C GLN A 45 -9.71 -7.63 3.96
N ARG A 46 -8.68 -8.05 4.71
CA ARG A 46 -8.48 -9.42 5.19
C ARG A 46 -8.58 -9.47 6.70
#